data_AF-A0A938LNL4-F1
#
_entry.id   AF-A0A938LNL4-F1
#
_cell.length_a   1.000
_cell.length_b   1.000
_cell.length_c   1.000
_cell.angle_alpha   90.00
_cell.angle_beta   90.00
_cell.angle_gamma   90.00
#
_symmetry.space_group_name_H-M   'P 1'
#
loop_
_entity.id
_entity.type
_entity.pdbx_description
1 polymer ?
#
loop_
_entity_poly.entity_id
_entity_poly.type
_entity_poly.pdbx_seq_one_letter_code
_entity_poly.pdbx_strand_id
1 'polypeptide(L)'
;MRIVLPFAAIAESDADSVGPKAFHLAQMSRWGLPVPDGFCITTSAYQNHVESIEGFPEMVAALADVAARPAVFLEKIRKAIVDQPLSPRQGS
;
A
#
# COMPACT_ATOMS: atom_id res chain seq x y z
N MET A 1 9.49 3.21 10.85
CA MET A 1 8.66 2.37 9.97
C MET A 1 9.31 2.28 8.60
N ARG A 2 9.39 1.09 7.98
CA ARG A 2 9.99 0.94 6.63
C ARG A 2 8.89 1.03 5.57
N ILE A 3 9.05 1.92 4.59
CA ILE A 3 8.09 2.14 3.48
C ILE A 3 8.39 1.27 2.25
N VAL A 4 9.61 0.72 2.17
CA VAL A 4 10.06 -0.17 1.10
C VAL A 4 10.83 -1.34 1.74
N LEU A 5 10.55 -2.56 1.30
CA LEU A 5 11.21 -3.79 1.74
C LEU A 5 11.68 -4.60 0.51
N PRO A 6 12.99 -4.82 0.33
CA PRO A 6 13.48 -5.79 -0.65
C PRO A 6 12.92 -7.18 -0.37
N PHE A 7 12.59 -7.97 -1.40
CA PHE A 7 12.05 -9.33 -1.21
C PHE A 7 12.96 -10.21 -0.35
N ALA A 8 14.28 -10.08 -0.50
CA ALA A 8 15.27 -10.78 0.32
C ALA A 8 15.21 -10.43 1.82
N ALA A 9 14.69 -9.25 2.18
CA ALA A 9 14.63 -8.75 3.55
C ALA A 9 13.26 -8.94 4.22
N ILE A 10 12.24 -9.41 3.50
CA ILE A 10 10.89 -9.65 4.06
C ILE A 10 10.96 -10.85 5.00
N ALA A 11 10.63 -10.63 6.27
CA ALA A 11 10.52 -11.67 7.30
C ALA A 11 9.05 -12.06 7.56
N GLU A 12 8.82 -13.09 8.37
CA GLU A 12 7.47 -13.53 8.76
C GLU A 12 6.70 -12.43 9.50
N SER A 13 7.39 -11.63 10.32
CA SER A 13 6.81 -10.46 11.00
C SER A 13 6.33 -9.36 10.05
N ASP A 14 6.71 -9.40 8.77
CA ASP A 14 6.33 -8.39 7.79
C ASP A 14 5.08 -8.78 6.98
N ALA A 15 4.50 -9.96 7.19
CA ALA A 15 3.41 -10.50 6.37
C ALA A 15 2.22 -9.53 6.21
N ASP A 16 1.78 -8.91 7.32
CA ASP A 16 0.69 -7.92 7.31
C ASP A 16 1.08 -6.60 6.63
N SER A 17 2.38 -6.29 6.62
CA SER A 17 2.93 -5.05 6.04
C SER A 17 3.13 -5.13 4.53
N VAL A 18 3.42 -6.32 4.00
CA VAL A 18 3.71 -6.53 2.57
C VAL A 18 2.58 -7.21 1.80
N GLY A 19 1.65 -7.82 2.52
CA GLY A 19 0.56 -8.62 1.96
C GLY A 19 1.02 -9.97 1.40
N PRO A 20 0.08 -10.87 1.07
CA PRO A 20 0.36 -12.27 0.77
C PRO A 20 1.21 -12.46 -0.50
N LYS A 21 1.09 -11.56 -1.49
CA LYS A 21 1.83 -11.67 -2.76
C LYS A 21 3.34 -11.48 -2.56
N ALA A 22 3.72 -10.36 -1.96
CA ALA A 22 5.13 -10.06 -1.71
C ALA A 22 5.72 -11.04 -0.69
N PHE A 23 4.94 -11.45 0.31
CA PHE A 23 5.35 -12.47 1.26
C PHE A 23 5.69 -13.81 0.59
N HIS A 24 4.81 -14.32 -0.29
CA HIS A 24 5.09 -15.57 -1.02
C HIS A 24 6.23 -15.43 -2.03
N LEU A 25 6.37 -14.30 -2.72
CA LEU A 25 7.53 -14.03 -3.58
C LEU A 25 8.85 -14.10 -2.81
N ALA A 26 8.90 -13.53 -1.60
CA ALA A 26 10.05 -13.62 -0.72
C ALA A 26 10.34 -15.06 -0.26
N GLN A 27 9.31 -15.84 0.08
CA GLN A 27 9.49 -17.25 0.44
C GLN A 27 10.02 -18.10 -0.72
N MET A 28 9.46 -17.93 -1.93
CA MET A 28 9.93 -18.63 -3.12
C MET A 28 11.40 -18.29 -3.43
N SER A 29 11.78 -17.01 -3.32
CA SER A 29 13.17 -16.56 -3.46
C SER A 29 14.09 -17.26 -2.43
N ARG A 30 13.67 -17.35 -1.16
CA ARG A 30 14.40 -18.06 -0.10
C ARG A 30 14.52 -19.56 -0.35
N TRP A 31 13.55 -20.18 -1.01
CA TRP A 31 13.60 -21.59 -1.42
C TRP A 31 14.45 -21.83 -2.67
N GLY A 32 15.11 -20.81 -3.22
CA GLY A 32 15.98 -20.93 -4.39
C GLY A 32 15.23 -21.02 -5.72
N LEU A 33 13.93 -20.70 -5.74
CA LEU A 33 13.18 -20.57 -6.98
C LEU A 33 13.58 -19.27 -7.70
N PRO A 34 13.57 -19.25 -9.05
CA PRO A 34 13.92 -18.07 -9.82
C PRO A 34 12.84 -16.99 -9.66
N VAL A 35 13.07 -16.08 -8.72
CA VAL A 35 12.25 -14.88 -8.50
C VAL A 35 13.09 -13.68 -8.92
N PRO A 36 12.58 -12.80 -9.82
CA PRO A 36 13.28 -11.57 -10.16
C PRO A 36 13.55 -10.71 -8.92
N ASP A 37 14.69 -10.02 -8.92
CA ASP A 37 14.99 -9.03 -7.89
C ASP A 37 13.88 -7.98 -7.84
N GLY A 38 13.50 -7.60 -6.62
CA GLY A 38 12.38 -6.69 -6.41
C GLY A 38 12.18 -6.29 -4.96
N PHE A 39 11.19 -5.43 -4.77
CA PHE A 39 10.81 -4.90 -3.48
C PHE A 39 9.29 -4.77 -3.38
N CYS A 40 8.82 -4.69 -2.13
CA CYS A 40 7.44 -4.36 -1.80
C CYS A 40 7.35 -2.93 -1.27
N ILE A 41 6.35 -2.17 -1.73
CA ILE A 41 5.90 -0.94 -1.09
C ILE A 41 4.95 -1.36 0.03
N THR A 42 5.28 -1.03 1.28
CA THR A 42 4.55 -1.54 2.44
C THR A 42 3.19 -0.86 2.61
N THR A 43 2.30 -1.48 3.39
CA THR A 43 1.01 -0.88 3.78
C THR A 43 1.20 0.42 4.55
N SER A 44 2.30 0.56 5.30
CA SER A 44 2.66 1.83 5.95
C SER A 44 2.89 2.97 4.95
N ALA A 45 3.48 2.68 3.78
CA ALA A 45 3.65 3.68 2.73
C ALA A 45 2.30 4.11 2.15
N TYR A 46 1.38 3.15 1.96
CA TYR A 46 0.02 3.45 1.52
C TYR A 46 -0.74 4.29 2.56
N GLN A 47 -0.67 3.93 3.85
CA GLN A 47 -1.27 4.69 4.95
C GLN A 47 -0.78 6.13 4.97
N ASN A 48 0.55 6.33 4.96
CA ASN A 48 1.15 7.67 4.91
C ASN A 48 0.71 8.48 3.68
N HIS A 49 0.51 7.82 2.54
CA HIS A 49 0.05 8.47 1.31
C HIS A 49 -1.39 8.95 1.46
N VAL A 50 -2.29 8.07 1.85
CA VAL A 50 -3.71 8.42 1.94
C VAL A 50 -4.05 9.35 3.10
N GLU A 51 -3.30 9.28 4.20
CA GLU A 51 -3.42 10.22 5.33
C GLU A 51 -2.96 11.64 4.97
N SER A 52 -2.15 11.81 3.92
CA SER A 52 -1.74 13.13 3.43
C SER A 52 -2.81 13.80 2.56
N ILE A 53 -3.86 13.07 2.16
CA ILE A 53 -4.95 13.59 1.34
C ILE A 53 -6.00 14.21 2.26
N GLU A 54 -6.24 15.51 2.10
CA GLU A 54 -7.24 16.23 2.87
C GLU A 54 -8.63 15.62 2.70
N GLY A 55 -9.30 15.34 3.82
CA GLY A 55 -10.65 14.79 3.84
C GLY A 55 -10.77 13.32 3.42
N PHE A 56 -9.66 12.60 3.26
CA PHE A 56 -9.68 11.21 2.80
C PHE A 56 -10.36 10.23 3.77
N PRO A 57 -10.13 10.29 5.09
CA PRO A 57 -10.86 9.46 6.04
C PRO A 57 -12.39 9.61 5.92
N GLU A 58 -12.87 10.84 5.75
CA GLU A 58 -14.30 11.15 5.58
C GLU A 58 -14.84 10.61 4.25
N MET A 59 -14.08 10.75 3.16
CA MET A 59 -14.45 10.19 1.86
C MET A 59 -14.58 8.66 1.91
N VAL A 60 -13.65 7.97 2.60
CA VAL A 60 -13.70 6.52 2.75
C VAL A 60 -14.82 6.10 3.71
N ALA A 61 -15.02 6.81 4.81
CA ALA A 61 -16.11 6.54 5.74
C ALA A 61 -17.48 6.62 5.07
N ALA A 62 -17.66 7.57 4.14
CA ALA A 62 -18.89 7.67 3.35
C ALA A 62 -19.17 6.40 2.53
N LEU A 63 -18.15 5.65 2.07
CA LEU A 63 -18.34 4.41 1.31
C LEU A 63 -18.94 3.25 2.12
N ALA A 64 -19.03 3.38 3.46
CA ALA A 64 -19.72 2.39 4.29
C ALA A 64 -21.19 2.26 3.86
N ASP A 65 -21.80 3.36 3.41
CA ASP A 65 -23.11 3.34 2.76
C ASP A 65 -23.00 2.92 1.30
N VAL A 66 -23.74 1.88 0.91
CA VAL A 66 -23.79 1.38 -0.47
C VAL A 66 -24.36 2.44 -1.42
N ALA A 67 -25.29 3.27 -0.95
CA ALA A 67 -25.85 4.37 -1.73
C ALA A 67 -24.81 5.46 -2.05
N ALA A 68 -23.75 5.56 -1.24
CA ALA A 68 -22.62 6.45 -1.43
C ALA A 68 -21.51 5.85 -2.32
N ARG A 69 -21.78 4.76 -3.07
CA ARG A 69 -20.86 4.19 -4.07
C ARG A 69 -21.24 4.45 -5.53
N PRO A 70 -21.84 5.60 -5.92
CA PRO A 70 -22.03 5.87 -7.34
C PRO A 70 -20.65 5.98 -8.02
N ALA A 71 -20.56 5.55 -9.28
CA ALA A 71 -19.29 5.49 -10.01
C ALA A 71 -18.52 6.83 -9.98
N VAL A 72 -19.24 7.96 -10.02
CA VAL A 72 -18.65 9.31 -9.93
C VAL A 72 -17.90 9.54 -8.62
N PHE A 73 -18.41 9.02 -7.49
CA PHE A 73 -17.76 9.17 -6.20
C PHE A 73 -16.52 8.29 -6.06
N LEU A 74 -16.57 7.05 -6.56
CA LEU A 74 -15.40 6.17 -6.61
C LEU A 74 -14.30 6.76 -7.48
N GLU A 75 -14.65 7.36 -8.61
CA GLU A 75 -13.69 8.07 -9.46
C GLU A 75 -13.09 9.29 -8.78
N LYS A 76 -13.87 10.03 -7.97
CA LYS A 76 -13.34 11.13 -7.15
C LYS A 76 -12.27 10.63 -6.16
N ILE A 77 -12.54 9.53 -5.45
CA ILE A 77 -11.59 8.94 -4.50
C ILE A 77 -10.34 8.45 -5.24
N ARG A 78 -10.51 7.73 -6.35
CA ARG A 78 -9.40 7.26 -7.17
C ARG A 78 -8.53 8.42 -7.66
N LYS A 79 -9.16 9.49 -8.16
CA LYS A 79 -8.45 10.70 -8.61
C LYS A 79 -7.69 11.36 -7.48
N ALA A 80 -8.27 11.48 -6.29
CA ALA A 80 -7.59 12.03 -5.12
C ALA A 80 -6.31 11.24 -4.78
N ILE A 81 -6.35 9.89 -4.84
CA ILE A 81 -5.17 9.05 -4.59
C ILE A 81 -4.09 9.26 -5.66
N VAL A 82 -4.48 9.37 -6.93
CA VAL A 82 -3.55 9.48 -8.07
C VAL A 82 -2.92 10.88 -8.18
N ASP A 83 -3.70 11.92 -7.93
CA ASP A 83 -3.24 13.31 -8.06
C ASP A 83 -2.37 13.74 -6.85
N GLN A 84 -2.53 13.07 -5.70
CA GLN A 84 -1.69 13.33 -4.54
C GLN A 84 -0.23 12.97 -4.84
N PRO A 85 0.72 13.90 -4.67
CA PRO A 85 2.14 13.58 -4.75
C PRO A 85 2.54 12.57 -3.68
N LEU A 86 3.43 11.64 -4.02
CA LEU A 86 3.99 10.72 -3.01
C LEU A 86 4.72 11.51 -1.94
N SER A 87 4.37 11.26 -0.67
CA SER A 87 5.07 11.84 0.47
C SER A 87 6.57 11.53 0.40
N PRO A 88 7.45 12.52 0.61
CA PRO A 88 8.88 12.27 0.68
C PRO A 88 9.17 11.29 1.83
N ARG A 89 10.25 10.52 1.70
CA ARG A 89 10.68 9.60 2.74
C ARG A 89 10.96 10.38 4.02
N GLN A 90 10.02 10.32 4.96
CA GLN A 90 10.19 10.80 6.34
C GLN A 90 11.30 9.93 6.95
N GLY A 91 12.52 10.47 7.03
CA GLY A 91 13.71 9.74 7.40
C GLY A 91 13.95 9.72 8.91
N SER A 92 14.29 8.54 9.43
CA SER A 92 15.50 8.34 10.23
C SER A 92 16.06 6.95 9.97
#